data_AF-A0A259MPB1-F1
#
_entry.id   AF-A0A259MPB1-F1
#
_cell.length_a   1.000
_cell.length_b   1.000
_cell.length_c   1.000
_cell.angle_alpha   90.00
_cell.angle_beta   90.00
_cell.angle_gamma   90.00
#
_symmetry.space_group_name_H-M   'P 1'
#
loop_
_entity.id
_entity.type
_entity.pdbx_description
1 polymer ?
#
loop_
_entity_poly.entity_id
_entity_poly.type
_entity_poly.pdbx_seq_one_letter_code
_entity_poly.pdbx_strand_id
1 'polypeptide(L)'
;MSDPVVMPREALEAMLEDAAERGAKKALATVGLGDEEAPEHIRGLRDLFAMYRVVRNGALKQIGQGIALVLIGALVLFVSTKIPTK
;
A
#
# COMPACT_ATOMS: atom_id res chain seq x y z
N MET A 1 -13.04 -27.41 43.69
CA MET A 1 -13.83 -26.18 43.53
C MET A 1 -12.83 -25.05 43.67
N SER A 2 -12.57 -24.27 42.61
CA SER A 2 -11.55 -23.22 42.65
C SER A 2 -12.05 -22.07 43.52
N ASP A 3 -11.27 -21.66 44.51
CA ASP A 3 -11.59 -20.49 45.33
C ASP A 3 -11.61 -19.21 44.48
N PRO A 4 -12.56 -18.29 44.71
CA PRO A 4 -12.61 -17.03 44.01
C PRO A 4 -11.41 -16.16 44.38
N VAL A 5 -10.68 -15.69 43.37
CA VAL A 5 -9.59 -14.72 43.55
C VAL A 5 -10.21 -13.32 43.63
N VAL A 6 -10.03 -12.65 44.77
CA VAL A 6 -10.48 -11.27 44.98
C VAL A 6 -9.30 -10.33 44.84
N MET A 7 -9.43 -9.32 43.97
CA MET A 7 -8.41 -8.30 43.77
C MET A 7 -9.00 -6.95 43.40
N PRO A 8 -8.25 -5.85 43.56
CA PRO A 8 -8.66 -4.53 43.11
C PRO A 8 -8.92 -4.51 41.60
N ARG A 9 -9.86 -3.68 41.16
CA ARG A 9 -10.25 -3.53 39.75
C ARG A 9 -9.05 -3.14 38.90
N GLU A 10 -8.21 -2.25 39.41
CA GLU A 10 -7.03 -1.72 38.73
C GLU A 10 -5.99 -2.82 38.50
N ALA A 11 -5.85 -3.74 39.46
CA ALA A 11 -4.95 -4.87 39.33
C ALA A 11 -5.44 -5.86 38.26
N LEU A 12 -6.75 -6.10 38.20
CA LEU A 12 -7.35 -6.92 37.15
C LEU A 12 -7.16 -6.28 35.76
N GLU A 13 -7.43 -4.98 35.63
CA GLU A 13 -7.23 -4.24 34.37
C GLU A 13 -5.78 -4.30 33.90
N ALA A 14 -4.81 -4.10 34.80
CA ALA A 14 -3.40 -4.20 34.47
C ALA A 14 -3.02 -5.61 33.98
N MET A 15 -3.55 -6.67 34.61
CA MET A 15 -3.33 -8.05 34.17
C MET A 15 -3.94 -8.33 32.81
N LEU A 16 -5.14 -7.80 32.53
CA LEU A 16 -5.82 -7.95 31.25
C LEU A 16 -5.04 -7.23 30.13
N GLU A 17 -4.56 -6.01 30.39
CA GLU A 17 -3.75 -5.26 29.45
C GLU A 17 -2.45 -5.99 29.11
N ASP A 18 -1.71 -6.46 30.12
CA ASP A 18 -0.48 -7.21 29.93
C ASP A 18 -0.72 -8.56 29.21
N ALA A 19 -1.82 -9.26 29.52
CA ALA A 19 -2.21 -10.45 28.78
C ALA A 19 -2.55 -10.15 27.30
N ALA A 20 -3.26 -9.05 27.04
CA ALA A 20 -3.62 -8.61 25.70
C ALA A 20 -2.37 -8.21 24.90
N GLU A 21 -1.46 -7.44 25.49
CA GLU A 21 -0.20 -7.03 24.86
C GLU A 21 0.67 -8.24 24.51
N ARG A 22 0.83 -9.19 25.44
CA ARG A 22 1.55 -10.45 25.20
C ARG A 22 0.88 -11.30 24.12
N GLY A 23 -0.45 -11.34 24.10
CA GLY A 23 -1.22 -12.01 23.05
C GLY A 23 -0.98 -11.39 21.68
N ALA A 24 -1.04 -10.06 21.60
CA ALA A 24 -0.79 -9.31 20.37
C ALA A 24 0.64 -9.54 19.85
N LYS A 25 1.65 -9.44 20.72
CA LYS A 25 3.06 -9.72 20.35
C LYS A 25 3.25 -11.14 19.81
N LYS A 26 2.62 -12.14 20.45
CA LYS A 26 2.67 -13.53 19.96
C LYS A 26 2.01 -13.68 18.58
N ALA A 27 0.83 -13.09 18.38
CA ALA A 27 0.15 -13.14 17.09
C ALA A 27 0.96 -12.44 15.99
N LEU A 28 1.55 -11.28 16.28
CA LEU A 28 2.44 -10.58 15.34
C LEU A 28 3.67 -11.41 14.98
N ALA A 29 4.29 -12.07 15.97
CA ALA A 29 5.42 -12.96 15.72
C ALA A 29 5.06 -14.13 14.79
N THR A 30 3.85 -14.70 14.90
CA THR A 30 3.43 -15.80 14.02
C THR A 30 3.30 -15.42 12.54
N VAL A 31 3.14 -14.14 12.24
CA VAL A 31 3.09 -13.61 10.86
C VAL A 31 4.40 -12.95 10.44
N GLY A 32 5.48 -13.13 11.21
CA GLY A 32 6.80 -12.58 10.91
C GLY A 32 6.93 -11.08 11.23
N LEU A 33 6.09 -10.54 12.11
CA LEU A 33 6.12 -9.14 12.57
C LEU A 33 6.57 -9.01 14.03
N GLY A 34 7.42 -9.93 14.50
CA GLY A 34 7.86 -10.01 15.89
C GLY A 34 9.18 -9.31 16.21
N ASP A 35 9.91 -8.88 15.19
CA ASP A 35 11.20 -8.19 15.33
C ASP A 35 11.06 -6.65 15.39
N GLU A 36 12.15 -5.98 15.78
CA GLU A 36 12.19 -4.52 15.91
C GLU A 36 12.09 -3.78 14.56
N GLU A 37 12.41 -4.46 13.45
CA GLU A 37 12.36 -3.89 12.11
C GLU A 37 10.97 -4.01 11.46
N ALA A 38 10.10 -4.88 11.96
CA ALA A 38 8.76 -5.14 11.44
C ALA A 38 7.93 -3.86 11.18
N PRO A 39 7.95 -2.82 12.04
CA PRO A 39 7.27 -1.56 11.75
C PRO A 39 7.83 -0.82 10.53
N GLU A 40 9.15 -0.89 10.29
CA GLU A 40 9.77 -0.28 9.10
C GLU A 40 9.39 -1.04 7.83
N HIS A 41 9.44 -2.37 7.86
CA HIS A 41 9.06 -3.21 6.72
C HIS A 41 7.60 -2.97 6.30
N ILE A 42 6.66 -2.89 7.24
CA ILE A 42 5.25 -2.57 6.95
C ILE A 42 5.11 -1.16 6.34
N ARG A 43 5.83 -0.17 6.86
CA ARG A 43 5.83 1.19 6.30
C ARG A 43 6.38 1.18 4.88
N GLY A 44 7.47 0.45 4.63
CA GLY A 44 8.05 0.27 3.31
C GLY A 44 7.07 -0.35 2.31
N LEU A 45 6.32 -1.38 2.70
CA LEU A 45 5.28 -1.97 1.85
C LEU A 45 4.17 -0.97 1.53
N ARG A 46 3.70 -0.21 2.52
CA ARG A 46 2.69 0.84 2.31
C ARG A 46 3.19 1.91 1.33
N ASP A 47 4.44 2.31 1.48
CA ASP A 47 5.05 3.33 0.63
C ASP A 47 5.27 2.78 -0.79
N LEU A 48 5.62 1.51 -0.95
CA LEU A 48 5.68 0.80 -2.24
C LEU A 48 4.31 0.80 -2.94
N PHE A 49 3.23 0.51 -2.20
CA PHE A 49 1.86 0.58 -2.72
C PHE A 49 1.48 2.00 -3.13
N ALA A 50 1.93 3.01 -2.39
CA ALA A 50 1.73 4.41 -2.77
C ALA A 50 2.46 4.74 -4.08
N MET A 51 3.73 4.30 -4.22
CA MET A 51 4.50 4.47 -5.44
C MET A 51 3.89 3.74 -6.64
N TYR A 52 3.38 2.52 -6.46
CA TYR A 52 2.73 1.76 -7.53
C TYR A 52 1.55 2.52 -8.14
N ARG A 53 0.72 3.17 -7.31
CA ARG A 53 -0.42 3.96 -7.78
C ARG A 53 0.03 5.16 -8.61
N VAL A 54 1.12 5.82 -8.20
CA VAL A 54 1.72 6.93 -8.95
C VAL A 54 2.27 6.46 -10.30
N VAL A 55 3.04 5.37 -10.31
CA VAL A 55 3.64 4.80 -11.52
C VAL A 55 2.56 4.36 -12.50
N ARG A 56 1.53 3.64 -12.03
CA ARG A 56 0.41 3.20 -12.87
C ARG A 56 -0.28 4.37 -13.56
N ASN A 57 -0.60 5.42 -12.81
CA ASN A 57 -1.26 6.59 -13.37
C ASN A 57 -0.35 7.36 -14.35
N GLY A 58 0.94 7.48 -14.03
CA GLY A 58 1.93 8.08 -14.92
C GLY A 58 2.10 7.30 -16.24
N ALA A 59 2.21 5.97 -16.16
CA ALA A 59 2.35 5.08 -17.32
C ALA A 59 1.12 5.16 -18.23
N LEU A 60 -0.10 5.13 -17.67
CA LEU A 60 -1.33 5.28 -18.45
C LEU A 60 -1.41 6.64 -19.16
N LYS A 61 -0.97 7.72 -18.49
CA LYS A 61 -0.91 9.06 -19.10
C LYS A 61 0.07 9.10 -20.27
N GLN A 62 1.27 8.52 -20.10
CA GLN A 62 2.28 8.47 -21.15
C GLN A 62 1.82 7.63 -22.35
N ILE A 63 1.18 6.48 -22.12
CA ILE A 63 0.61 5.65 -23.19
C ILE A 63 -0.45 6.44 -23.96
N GLY A 64 -1.38 7.10 -23.26
CA GLY A 64 -2.41 7.92 -23.89
C GLY A 64 -1.82 9.07 -24.73
N GLN A 65 -0.79 9.75 -24.22
CA GLN A 65 -0.07 10.79 -24.96
C GLN A 65 0.64 10.24 -26.19
N GLY A 66 1.29 9.08 -26.10
CA GLY A 66 1.94 8.42 -27.23
C GLY A 66 0.96 8.04 -28.32
N ILE A 67 -0.18 7.45 -27.95
CA ILE A 67 -1.27 7.14 -28.89
C ILE A 67 -1.77 8.41 -29.57
N ALA A 68 -2.04 9.47 -28.80
CA ALA A 68 -2.50 10.75 -29.35
C ALA A 68 -1.49 11.35 -30.34
N LEU A 69 -0.20 11.32 -30.01
CA LEU A 69 0.87 11.82 -30.87
C LEU A 69 0.94 11.04 -32.20
N VAL A 70 0.85 9.71 -32.13
CA VAL A 70 0.84 8.85 -33.33
C VAL A 70 -0.37 9.16 -34.20
N LEU A 71 -1.56 9.29 -33.60
CA LEU A 71 -2.80 9.61 -34.33
C LEU A 71 -2.72 10.98 -35.01
N ILE A 72 -2.23 12.00 -34.30
CA ILE A 72 -2.07 13.36 -34.85
C ILE A 72 -1.03 13.33 -35.98
N GLY A 73 0.11 12.68 -35.78
CA GLY A 73 1.15 12.54 -36.81
C GLY A 73 0.63 11.84 -38.07
N ALA A 74 -0.12 10.75 -37.90
CA ALA A 74 -0.75 10.04 -39.01
C ALA A 74 -1.77 10.92 -39.76
N LEU A 75 -2.58 11.70 -39.03
CA LEU A 75 -3.55 12.62 -39.63
C LEU A 75 -2.85 13.72 -40.45
N VAL A 76 -1.78 14.32 -39.89
CA VAL A 76 -0.98 15.34 -40.58
C VAL A 76 -0.38 14.77 -41.87
N LEU A 77 0.25 13.60 -41.80
CA LEU A 77 0.81 12.93 -42.98
C LEU A 77 -0.26 12.62 -44.03
N PHE A 78 -1.41 12.10 -43.60
CA PHE A 78 -2.53 11.81 -44.49
C PHE A 78 -3.02 13.07 -45.22
N VAL A 79 -3.22 14.17 -44.50
CA VAL A 79 -3.61 15.47 -45.09
C VAL A 79 -2.53 15.98 -46.05
N SER A 80 -1.25 15.90 -45.68
CA SER A 80 -0.13 16.31 -46.55
C SER A 80 -0.03 15.48 -47.84
N THR A 81 -0.38 14.20 -47.82
CA THR A 81 -0.44 13.39 -49.06
C THR A 81 -1.64 13.73 -49.95
N LYS A 82 -2.72 14.27 -49.37
CA LYS A 82 -3.97 14.60 -50.08
C LYS A 82 -4.06 16.04 -50.56
N ILE A 83 -3.30 16.96 -49.97
CA ILE A 83 -3.13 18.33 -50.46
C ILE A 83 -1.85 18.34 -51.30
N PRO A 84 -1.92 18.25 -52.64
CA PRO A 84 -0.76 18.48 -53.47
C PRO A 84 -0.31 19.93 -53.25
N THR A 85 0.86 20.11 -52.65
CA THR A 85 1.59 21.38 -52.68
C THR A 85 1.81 21.74 -54.14
N LYS A 86 1.13 22.78 -54.59
CA LYS A 86 1.20 23.31 -55.96
C LYS A 86 2.57 23.93 -56.24
#